data_AF-A0A7C2LTA6-F1
#
_entry.id   AF-A0A7C2LTA6-F1
#
_cell.length_a   1.000
_cell.length_b   1.000
_cell.length_c   1.000
_cell.angle_alpha   90.00
_cell.angle_beta   90.00
_cell.angle_gamma   90.00
#
_symmetry.space_group_name_H-M   'P 1'
#
loop_
_entity.id
_entity.type
_entity.pdbx_description
1 polymer ?
#
loop_
_entity_poly.entity_id
_entity_poly.type
_entity_poly.pdbx_seq_one_letter_code
_entity_poly.pdbx_strand_id
1 'polypeptide(L)'
;MRFSTIRKFFAAAPHIERLPQEAIQRLYPRYRWRIMESTFIGYGVFYLVRNNLSVVAKDIEGALHYSHSMIGSVLAVTAITYGLGKFVMGAVSDRSNPRVFMASGLLLTAACNFIFGSVE
;
A
#
# COMPACT_ATOMS: atom_id res chain seq x y z
N MET A 1 15.51 -20.80 6.75
CA MET A 1 14.68 -19.64 7.12
C MET A 1 13.26 -19.88 6.58
N ARG A 2 12.24 -19.95 7.44
CA ARG A 2 10.95 -20.66 7.22
C ARG A 2 9.95 -19.85 6.36
N PHE A 3 9.75 -20.24 5.10
CA PHE A 3 8.67 -19.74 4.22
C PHE A 3 7.24 -19.94 4.78
N SER A 4 7.08 -20.81 5.78
CA SER A 4 5.79 -21.07 6.46
C SER A 4 5.23 -19.87 7.24
N THR A 5 6.09 -18.98 7.75
CA THR A 5 5.66 -17.84 8.58
C THR A 5 5.01 -16.73 7.75
N ILE A 6 5.53 -16.46 6.55
CA ILE A 6 5.01 -15.44 5.63
C ILE A 6 3.60 -15.83 5.16
N ARG A 7 3.39 -17.12 4.85
CA ARG A 7 2.09 -17.64 4.40
C ARG A 7 1.01 -17.58 5.50
N LYS A 8 1.38 -17.64 6.78
CA LYS A 8 0.45 -17.44 7.92
C LYS A 8 0.13 -15.96 8.17
N PHE A 9 1.05 -15.05 7.87
CA PHE A 9 0.86 -13.61 8.08
C PHE A 9 -0.15 -13.02 7.07
N PHE A 10 -0.07 -13.46 5.81
CA PHE A 10 -1.04 -13.07 4.78
C PHE A 10 -2.29 -13.97 4.76
N ALA A 11 -2.40 -15.03 5.57
CA ALA A 11 -3.56 -15.92 5.54
C ALA A 11 -4.87 -15.17 5.88
N ALA A 12 -5.96 -15.54 5.20
CA ALA A 12 -7.30 -15.05 5.49
C ALA A 12 -7.64 -15.23 6.97
N ALA A 13 -8.37 -14.25 7.54
CA ALA A 13 -8.75 -14.29 8.95
C ALA A 13 -9.51 -15.61 9.26
N PRO A 14 -9.14 -16.34 10.32
CA PRO A 14 -9.84 -17.57 10.69
C PRO A 14 -11.30 -17.26 11.01
N HIS A 15 -12.19 -18.21 10.74
CA HIS A 15 -13.61 -18.06 11.06
C HIS A 15 -13.78 -17.95 12.58
N ILE A 16 -14.37 -16.85 13.05
CA ILE A 16 -14.64 -16.60 14.48
C ILE A 16 -16.14 -16.78 14.69
N GLU A 17 -16.52 -17.46 15.77
CA GLU A 17 -17.92 -17.57 16.19
C GLU A 17 -18.56 -16.19 16.39
N ARG A 18 -19.84 -16.08 16.04
CA ARG A 18 -20.56 -14.81 16.15
C ARG A 18 -20.73 -14.43 17.61
N LEU A 19 -20.45 -13.15 17.91
CA LEU A 19 -20.76 -12.57 19.22
C LEU A 19 -22.28 -12.58 19.49
N PRO A 20 -22.71 -12.53 20.76
CA PRO A 20 -24.13 -12.39 21.12
C PRO A 20 -24.77 -11.17 20.45
N GLN A 21 -26.06 -11.28 20.07
CA GLN A 21 -26.78 -10.25 19.30
C GLN A 21 -26.69 -8.84 19.95
N GLU A 22 -26.76 -8.78 21.28
CA GLU A 22 -26.67 -7.55 22.07
C GLU A 22 -25.29 -6.87 21.96
N ALA A 23 -24.22 -7.67 21.97
CA ALA A 23 -22.86 -7.17 21.80
C ALA A 23 -22.62 -6.68 20.37
N ILE A 24 -23.22 -7.34 19.37
CA ILE A 24 -23.13 -6.90 17.96
C ILE A 24 -23.77 -5.52 17.80
N GLN A 25 -24.99 -5.30 18.30
CA GLN A 25 -25.69 -4.02 18.14
C GLN A 25 -24.90 -2.85 18.75
N ARG A 26 -24.18 -3.08 19.86
CA ARG A 26 -23.32 -2.07 20.48
C ARG A 26 -22.00 -1.86 19.74
N LEU A 27 -21.33 -2.93 19.32
CA LEU A 27 -19.96 -2.86 18.78
C LEU A 27 -19.92 -2.55 17.28
N TYR A 28 -20.94 -2.95 16.53
CA TYR A 28 -21.00 -2.79 15.08
C TYR A 28 -20.84 -1.34 14.59
N PRO A 29 -21.57 -0.34 15.11
CA PRO A 29 -21.40 1.06 14.69
C PRO A 29 -19.98 1.57 14.99
N ARG A 30 -19.41 1.22 16.14
CA ARG A 30 -18.05 1.62 16.52
C ARG A 30 -16.99 1.00 15.60
N TYR A 31 -17.13 -0.27 15.26
CA TYR A 31 -16.18 -0.92 14.34
C TYR A 31 -16.30 -0.42 12.90
N ARG A 32 -17.51 -0.06 12.44
CA ARG A 32 -17.68 0.59 11.13
C ARG A 32 -16.89 1.89 11.02
N TRP A 33 -17.04 2.78 12.01
CA TRP A 33 -16.30 4.05 12.04
C TRP A 33 -14.78 3.82 12.07
N ARG A 34 -14.31 2.91 12.94
CA ARG A 34 -12.89 2.55 13.02
C ARG A 34 -12.32 2.03 11.71
N ILE A 35 -13.03 1.15 11.01
CA ILE A 35 -12.58 0.60 9.72
C ILE A 35 -12.56 1.71 8.67
N MET A 36 -13.58 2.56 8.64
CA MET A 36 -13.67 3.67 7.69
C MET A 36 -12.52 4.66 7.89
N GLU A 37 -12.30 5.14 9.11
CA GLU A 37 -11.18 6.05 9.44
C GLU A 37 -9.82 5.43 9.12
N SER A 38 -9.60 4.17 9.51
CA SER A 38 -8.33 3.47 9.25
C SER A 38 -8.05 3.32 7.75
N THR A 39 -9.08 3.01 6.96
CA THR A 39 -8.94 2.83 5.51
C THR A 39 -8.77 4.17 4.81
N PHE A 40 -9.51 5.19 5.24
CA PHE A 40 -9.44 6.55 4.71
C PHE A 40 -8.05 7.16 4.95
N ILE A 41 -7.58 7.15 6.19
CA ILE A 41 -6.25 7.66 6.56
C ILE A 41 -5.17 6.84 5.86
N GLY A 42 -5.26 5.51 5.88
CA GLY A 42 -4.29 4.64 5.22
C GLY A 42 -4.16 4.92 3.73
N TYR A 43 -5.28 5.11 3.03
CA TYR A 43 -5.28 5.46 1.62
C TYR A 43 -4.75 6.88 1.37
N GLY A 44 -5.08 7.84 2.24
CA GLY A 44 -4.52 9.20 2.18
C GLY A 44 -2.99 9.21 2.30
N VAL A 45 -2.42 8.48 3.26
CA VAL A 45 -0.96 8.36 3.43
C VAL A 45 -0.34 7.70 2.19
N PHE A 46 -1.00 6.72 1.59
CA PHE A 46 -0.52 6.07 0.36
C PHE A 46 -0.34 7.07 -0.81
N TYR A 47 -1.18 8.11 -0.87
CA TYR A 47 -1.05 9.16 -1.89
C TYR A 47 0.17 10.06 -1.69
N LEU A 48 0.55 10.33 -0.43
CA LEU A 48 1.75 11.12 -0.14
C LEU A 48 3.01 10.45 -0.69
N VAL A 49 3.07 9.13 -0.55
CA VAL A 49 4.21 8.34 -0.99
C VAL A 49 4.20 8.09 -2.51
N ARG A 50 3.01 8.02 -3.12
CA ARG A 50 2.86 7.79 -4.57
C ARG A 50 3.20 9.02 -5.42
N ASN A 51 2.83 10.22 -4.97
CA ASN A 51 2.99 11.44 -5.76
C ASN A 51 4.38 12.09 -5.65
N ASN A 52 5.29 11.50 -4.86
CA ASN A 52 6.65 12.04 -4.66
C ASN A 52 7.40 12.18 -6.00
N LEU A 53 7.36 11.15 -6.85
CA LEU A 53 8.08 11.13 -8.13
C LEU A 53 7.66 12.25 -9.09
N SER A 54 6.38 12.64 -9.11
CA SER A 54 5.90 13.74 -9.96
C SER A 54 6.36 15.12 -9.48
N VAL A 55 6.62 15.27 -8.18
CA VAL A 55 7.17 16.51 -7.60
C VAL A 55 8.67 16.56 -7.87
N VAL A 56 9.38 15.48 -7.55
CA VAL A 56 10.84 15.37 -7.69
C VAL A 56 11.29 15.34 -9.16
N ALA A 57 10.45 14.89 -10.09
CA ALA A 57 10.77 14.93 -11.53
C ALA A 57 11.16 16.33 -12.02
N LYS A 58 10.55 17.40 -11.49
CA LYS A 58 10.92 18.78 -11.84
C LYS A 58 12.29 19.18 -11.28
N ASP A 59 12.60 18.74 -10.06
CA ASP A 59 13.89 19.02 -9.43
C ASP A 59 15.02 18.22 -10.07
N ILE A 60 14.76 16.97 -10.49
CA ILE A 60 15.72 16.14 -11.24
C ILE A 60 16.05 16.76 -12.61
N GLU A 61 15.07 17.38 -13.27
CA GLU A 61 15.27 18.08 -14.54
C GLU A 61 16.24 19.27 -14.38
N GLY A 62 16.07 20.05 -13.31
CA GLY A 62 16.89 21.22 -13.03
C GLY A 62 18.27 20.92 -12.43
N ALA A 63 18.37 19.93 -11.54
CA ALA A 63 19.58 19.66 -10.76
C ALA A 63 20.48 18.57 -11.36
N LEU A 64 19.91 17.56 -12.03
CA LEU A 64 20.67 16.43 -12.59
C LEU A 64 20.84 16.49 -14.12
N HIS A 65 20.35 17.54 -14.79
CA HIS A 65 20.39 17.68 -16.26
C HIS A 65 19.80 16.49 -17.03
N TYR A 66 18.83 15.79 -16.45
CA TYR A 66 18.16 14.68 -17.12
C TYR A 66 17.30 15.20 -18.28
N SER A 67 17.47 14.60 -19.48
CA SER A 67 16.62 14.93 -20.63
C SER A 67 15.16 14.57 -20.37
N HIS A 68 14.22 15.41 -20.81
CA HIS A 68 12.77 15.17 -20.71
C HIS A 68 12.36 13.77 -21.21
N SER A 69 13.09 13.22 -22.19
CA SER A 69 12.85 11.86 -22.69
C SER A 69 13.08 10.79 -21.63
N MET A 70 14.10 10.93 -20.78
CA MET A 70 14.41 9.96 -19.73
C MET A 70 13.39 10.01 -18.60
N ILE A 71 12.95 11.21 -18.22
CA ILE A 71 11.87 11.40 -17.23
C ILE A 71 10.56 10.77 -17.75
N GLY A 72 10.24 10.97 -19.03
CA GLY A 72 9.10 10.34 -19.69
C GLY A 72 9.16 8.82 -19.66
N SER A 73 10.34 8.22 -19.93
CA SER A 73 10.53 6.77 -19.83
C SER A 73 10.34 6.24 -18.40
N VAL A 74 10.85 6.94 -17.38
CA VAL A 74 10.66 6.54 -15.97
C VAL A 74 9.19 6.58 -15.57
N LEU A 75 8.46 7.62 -15.97
CA LEU A 75 7.02 7.74 -15.74
C LEU A 75 6.23 6.62 -16.45
N ALA A 76 6.59 6.31 -17.70
CA ALA A 76 5.96 5.24 -18.47
C ALA A 76 6.19 3.85 -17.82
N VAL A 77 7.43 3.55 -17.43
CA VAL A 77 7.76 2.30 -16.72
C VAL A 77 6.98 2.22 -15.40
N THR A 78 6.94 3.31 -14.63
CA THR A 78 6.18 3.36 -13.36
C THR A 78 4.69 3.08 -13.58
N ALA A 79 4.10 3.63 -14.65
CA ALA A 79 2.70 3.39 -15.00
C ALA A 79 2.44 1.93 -15.39
N ILE A 80 3.33 1.33 -16.21
CA ILE A 80 3.24 -0.08 -16.62
C ILE A 80 3.40 -1.01 -15.42
N THR A 81 4.43 -0.79 -14.59
CA THR A 81 4.66 -1.57 -13.37
C THR A 81 3.48 -1.46 -12.41
N TYR A 82 2.87 -0.28 -12.28
CA TYR A 82 1.68 -0.10 -11.45
C TYR A 82 0.46 -0.84 -12.02
N GLY A 83 0.27 -0.82 -13.34
CA GLY A 83 -0.81 -1.57 -14.02
C GLY A 83 -0.68 -3.08 -13.83
N LEU A 84 0.52 -3.63 -14.08
CA LEU A 84 0.81 -5.04 -13.85
C LEU A 84 0.72 -5.41 -12.37
N GLY A 85 1.24 -4.54 -11.50
CA GLY A 85 1.20 -4.68 -10.05
C GLY A 85 -0.22 -4.80 -9.54
N LYS A 86 -1.16 -3.97 -10.02
CA LYS A 86 -2.59 -4.08 -9.67
C LYS A 86 -3.21 -5.42 -10.03
N PHE A 87 -2.85 -5.99 -11.18
CA PHE A 87 -3.41 -7.28 -11.61
C PHE A 87 -2.93 -8.43 -10.71
N VAL A 88 -1.63 -8.47 -10.43
CA VAL A 88 -1.05 -9.49 -9.55
C VAL A 88 -1.50 -9.28 -8.10
N MET A 89 -1.45 -8.05 -7.60
CA MET A 89 -1.83 -7.73 -6.23
C MET A 89 -3.33 -7.84 -5.99
N GLY A 90 -4.19 -7.68 -7.00
CA GLY A 90 -5.62 -7.96 -6.88
C GLY A 90 -5.89 -9.42 -6.55
N ALA A 91 -5.30 -10.34 -7.32
CA ALA A 91 -5.43 -11.78 -7.07
C ALA A 91 -4.82 -12.23 -5.73
N VAL A 92 -3.73 -11.58 -5.29
CA VAL A 92 -3.09 -11.85 -3.99
C VAL A 92 -3.89 -11.26 -2.83
N SER A 93 -4.44 -10.05 -3.01
CA SER A 93 -5.25 -9.34 -1.99
C SER A 93 -6.53 -10.11 -1.66
N ASP A 94 -7.20 -10.70 -2.65
CA ASP A 94 -8.43 -11.48 -2.44
C ASP A 94 -8.23 -12.69 -1.51
N ARG A 95 -7.03 -13.26 -1.51
CA ARG A 95 -6.67 -14.38 -0.62
C ARG A 95 -6.03 -13.94 0.68
N SER A 96 -5.80 -12.63 0.85
CA SER A 96 -5.04 -12.07 1.96
C SER A 96 -5.90 -11.32 2.96
N ASN A 97 -5.49 -11.31 4.23
CA ASN A 97 -6.16 -10.48 5.23
C ASN A 97 -5.96 -8.98 4.92
N PRO A 98 -7.04 -8.20 4.69
CA PRO A 98 -6.93 -6.79 4.27
C PRO A 98 -6.14 -5.92 5.25
N ARG A 99 -6.23 -6.20 6.57
CA ARG A 99 -5.49 -5.42 7.58
C ARG A 99 -3.98 -5.59 7.42
N VAL A 100 -3.54 -6.81 7.15
CA VAL A 100 -2.12 -7.15 7.02
C VAL A 100 -1.61 -6.70 5.66
N PHE A 101 -2.41 -6.87 4.61
CA PHE A 101 -2.07 -6.47 3.25
C PHE A 101 -1.87 -4.95 3.15
N MET A 102 -2.79 -4.16 3.72
CA MET A 102 -2.69 -2.70 3.70
C MET A 102 -1.48 -2.19 4.50
N ALA A 103 -1.25 -2.71 5.71
CA ALA A 103 -0.14 -2.30 6.56
C ALA A 103 1.23 -2.66 5.95
N SER A 104 1.38 -3.88 5.43
CA SER A 104 2.63 -4.32 4.79
C SER A 104 2.93 -3.56 3.51
N GLY A 105 1.92 -3.30 2.67
CA GLY A 105 2.06 -2.47 1.47
C GLY A 105 2.51 -1.05 1.79
N LEU A 106 1.95 -0.44 2.83
CA LEU A 106 2.33 0.90 3.27
C LEU A 106 3.77 0.93 3.82
N LEU A 107 4.14 -0.03 4.67
CA LEU A 107 5.49 -0.12 5.24
C LEU A 107 6.56 -0.35 4.16
N LEU A 108 6.29 -1.24 3.20
CA LEU A 108 7.22 -1.50 2.09
C LEU A 108 7.40 -0.24 1.24
N THR A 109 6.30 0.47 0.95
CA THR A 109 6.33 1.70 0.16
C THR A 109 7.09 2.83 0.89
N ALA A 110 6.90 2.94 2.20
CA ALA A 110 7.66 3.87 3.05
C ALA A 110 9.16 3.51 3.07
N ALA A 111 9.51 2.23 3.24
CA ALA A 111 10.90 1.78 3.20
C ALA A 111 11.56 2.08 1.85
N CYS A 112 10.89 1.81 0.72
CA CYS A 112 11.39 2.17 -0.59
C CYS A 112 11.64 3.67 -0.73
N ASN A 113 10.73 4.52 -0.23
CA ASN A 113 10.92 5.98 -0.27
C ASN A 113 12.08 6.45 0.59
N PHE A 114 12.25 5.87 1.78
CA PHE A 114 13.40 6.14 2.63
C PHE A 114 14.70 5.74 1.95
N ILE A 115 14.76 4.57 1.32
CA ILE A 115 15.94 4.12 0.58
C ILE A 115 16.25 5.10 -0.56
N PHE A 116 15.26 5.44 -1.39
CA PHE A 116 15.42 6.42 -2.47
C PHE A 116 15.88 7.80 -1.98
N GLY A 117 15.38 8.27 -0.83
CA GLY A 117 15.80 9.54 -0.25
C GLY A 117 17.14 9.49 0.50
N SER A 118 17.56 8.32 0.96
CA SER A 118 18.85 8.11 1.64
C SER A 118 20.00 7.84 0.68
N VAL A 119 19.68 7.44 -0.56
CA VAL A 119 20.63 7.38 -1.67
C VAL A 119 20.74 8.80 -2.22
N GLU A 120 21.45 9.63 -1.47
CA GLU A 120 21.97 10.93 -1.88
C GLU A 120 23.38 10.74 -2.48
#